data_AF-A0A4S8RDD0-F1
#
_entry.id   AF-A0A4S8RDD0-F1
#
_cell.length_a   1.000
_cell.length_b   1.000
_cell.length_c   1.000
_cell.angle_alpha   90.00
_cell.angle_beta   90.00
_cell.angle_gamma   90.00
#
_symmetry.space_group_name_H-M   'P 1'
#
loop_
_entity.id
_entity.type
_entity.pdbx_description
1 polymer ?
#
loop_
_entity_poly.entity_id
_entity_poly.type
_entity_poly.pdbx_seq_one_letter_code
_entity_poly.pdbx_strand_id
1 'polypeptide(L)'
;MDQTAPLQGLIPFPFLNLPVNIRQHIYKMLLCTFEDPPEDLKDNGLTLVPIRIAKLQHDIHPQILRTCRKINHEATVIMRETNLFVMVTGVVRLDEPRNCFFSRYIPMVRIETEQQEKDFRKACVMTHEICASTKTSGVSPDEPYKFMLLHRHLPMLCAALVVSAIGTLPYCDEMSAAHIVTILETYDEDISKSSLLSEKRQEKLIAPYRHEFEGFVGFQLKGKILDELKATALSRITRAPQLNHEETIHGLQSMEAKGNDFFALGDVENANQIWCQALTRIRRILTMIKGELLHETNEPEFIYQLMNIYFDLSSDRLQYIIHAMQMAGIQQRKALFRVLSRTVDDPFNMNSHCNLEGWVPFKHKLAEFRYREAIGCRLAGASRAHGAIEEALKAMPNYPEFLEEQKKIRRV
;
A
#
# COMPACT_ATOMS: atom_id res chain seq x y z
N MET A 1 -43.23 -7.58 12.60
CA MET A 1 -42.42 -7.87 13.80
C MET A 1 -43.28 -7.50 14.98
N ASP A 2 -43.72 -8.50 15.73
CA ASP A 2 -44.52 -8.33 16.92
C ASP A 2 -43.79 -7.43 17.92
N GLN A 3 -44.38 -6.27 18.21
CA GLN A 3 -44.00 -5.45 19.34
C GLN A 3 -44.50 -6.19 20.58
N THR A 4 -43.64 -7.02 21.18
CA THR A 4 -43.86 -7.52 22.54
C THR A 4 -44.01 -6.31 23.46
N ALA A 5 -45.24 -6.08 23.93
CA ALA A 5 -45.52 -5.12 24.98
C ALA A 5 -44.61 -5.40 26.19
N PRO A 6 -44.01 -4.38 26.83
CA PRO A 6 -43.16 -4.59 27.99
C PRO A 6 -43.97 -5.23 29.12
N LEU A 7 -43.48 -6.37 29.62
CA LEU A 7 -43.99 -7.04 30.82
C LEU A 7 -44.11 -6.01 31.96
N GLN A 8 -45.36 -5.70 32.34
CA GLN A 8 -45.65 -4.79 33.45
C GLN A 8 -45.10 -5.38 34.75
N GLY A 9 -44.13 -4.69 35.37
CA GLY A 9 -43.60 -5.02 36.69
C GLY A 9 -42.09 -5.31 36.76
N LEU A 10 -41.38 -5.42 35.63
CA LEU A 10 -39.93 -5.52 35.65
C LEU A 10 -39.32 -4.12 35.74
N ILE A 11 -38.87 -3.73 36.93
CA ILE A 11 -38.03 -2.55 37.10
C ILE A 11 -36.74 -2.80 36.29
N PRO A 12 -36.40 -1.95 35.31
CA PRO A 12 -35.20 -2.14 34.51
C PRO A 12 -33.98 -2.16 35.43
N PHE A 13 -33.17 -3.22 35.37
CA PHE A 13 -31.91 -3.26 36.11
C PHE A 13 -30.95 -2.20 35.55
N PRO A 14 -30.54 -1.19 36.32
CA PRO A 14 -29.67 -0.15 35.80
C PRO A 14 -28.30 -0.72 35.44
N PHE A 15 -27.83 -0.48 34.22
CA PHE A 15 -26.54 -0.99 33.74
C PHE A 15 -25.36 -0.62 34.67
N LEU A 16 -25.39 0.57 35.27
CA LEU A 16 -24.37 1.03 36.22
C LEU A 16 -24.35 0.26 37.55
N ASN A 17 -25.40 -0.50 37.87
CA ASN A 17 -25.44 -1.36 39.05
C ASN A 17 -24.73 -2.70 38.82
N LEU A 18 -24.38 -3.04 37.57
CA LEU A 18 -23.52 -4.19 37.29
C LEU A 18 -22.13 -3.95 37.89
N PRO A 19 -21.43 -4.98 38.39
CA PRO A 19 -20.03 -4.88 38.75
C PRO A 19 -19.15 -4.37 37.59
N VAL A 20 -18.09 -3.63 37.90
CA VAL A 20 -17.19 -2.99 36.90
C VAL A 20 -16.65 -4.01 35.90
N ASN A 21 -16.20 -5.18 36.37
CA ASN A 21 -15.69 -6.26 35.53
C ASN A 21 -16.73 -6.78 34.52
N ILE A 22 -18.01 -6.84 34.92
CA ILE A 22 -19.11 -7.25 34.03
C ILE A 22 -19.35 -6.16 32.99
N ARG A 23 -19.38 -4.88 33.39
CA ARG A 23 -19.51 -3.77 32.43
C ARG A 23 -18.38 -3.75 31.42
N GLN A 24 -17.13 -3.93 31.88
CA GLN A 24 -15.96 -4.03 31.01
C GLN A 24 -16.06 -5.19 30.01
N HIS A 25 -16.57 -6.35 30.43
CA HIS A 25 -16.80 -7.47 29.54
C HIS A 25 -17.85 -7.14 28.46
N ILE A 26 -18.95 -6.50 28.86
CA ILE A 26 -20.00 -6.06 27.94
C ILE A 26 -19.43 -5.02 26.94
N TYR A 27 -18.63 -4.06 27.39
CA TYR A 27 -17.97 -3.11 26.49
C TYR A 27 -17.07 -3.82 25.47
N LYS A 28 -16.30 -4.83 25.88
CA LYS A 28 -15.46 -5.61 24.96
C LYS A 28 -16.29 -6.34 23.91
N MET A 29 -17.36 -7.01 24.32
CA MET A 29 -18.24 -7.72 23.40
C MET A 29 -18.87 -6.80 22.36
N LEU A 30 -19.36 -5.63 22.78
CA LEU A 30 -20.07 -4.69 21.91
C LEU A 30 -19.15 -3.83 21.03
N LEU A 31 -17.91 -3.56 21.48
CA LEU A 31 -17.06 -2.51 20.88
C LEU A 31 -15.69 -3.00 20.40
N CYS A 32 -15.29 -4.23 20.75
CA CYS A 32 -13.94 -4.74 20.49
C CYS A 32 -13.91 -6.07 19.72
N THR A 33 -15.06 -6.55 19.22
CA THR A 33 -15.15 -7.79 18.45
C THR A 33 -14.99 -7.50 16.97
N PHE A 34 -13.83 -7.86 16.42
CA PHE A 34 -13.48 -7.70 15.00
C PHE A 34 -12.99 -9.02 14.44
N GLU A 35 -13.66 -9.53 13.42
CA GLU A 35 -13.19 -10.68 12.66
C GLU A 35 -12.00 -10.26 11.80
N ASP A 36 -10.99 -11.12 11.67
CA ASP A 36 -9.94 -10.89 10.67
C ASP A 36 -10.46 -11.33 9.29
N PRO A 37 -9.95 -10.75 8.18
CA PRO A 37 -10.38 -11.18 6.86
C PRO A 37 -10.05 -12.66 6.64
N PRO A 38 -10.81 -13.36 5.78
CA PRO A 38 -10.53 -14.74 5.40
C PRO A 38 -9.08 -14.89 4.91
N GLU A 39 -8.37 -15.91 5.39
CA GLU A 39 -6.98 -16.22 4.99
C GLU A 39 -6.85 -16.47 3.47
N ASP A 40 -7.95 -16.85 2.82
CA ASP A 40 -8.02 -17.16 1.39
C ASP A 40 -7.85 -15.94 0.46
N LEU A 41 -7.83 -14.72 1.01
CA LEU A 41 -7.52 -13.50 0.26
C LEU A 41 -6.00 -13.41 0.04
N LYS A 42 -5.44 -14.34 -0.74
CA LYS A 42 -4.03 -14.34 -1.12
C LYS A 42 -3.69 -13.04 -1.87
N ASP A 43 -2.53 -12.47 -1.52
CA ASP A 43 -1.86 -11.39 -2.27
C ASP A 43 -1.88 -11.76 -3.75
N ASN A 44 -2.66 -11.05 -4.55
CA ASN A 44 -2.88 -11.38 -5.96
C ASN A 44 -1.68 -10.99 -6.84
N GLY A 45 -0.49 -10.90 -6.26
CA GLY A 45 0.73 -10.47 -6.93
C GLY A 45 0.62 -9.05 -7.52
N LEU A 46 -0.21 -8.16 -6.95
CA LEU A 46 -0.45 -6.80 -7.47
C LEU A 46 -1.11 -6.75 -8.86
N THR A 47 -1.78 -7.82 -9.32
CA THR A 47 -2.28 -7.93 -10.72
C THR A 47 -3.76 -7.64 -10.88
N LEU A 48 -4.54 -7.94 -9.84
CA LEU A 48 -5.93 -7.54 -9.75
C LEU A 48 -5.98 -6.40 -8.75
N VAL A 49 -6.30 -5.19 -9.20
CA VAL A 49 -6.84 -4.20 -8.28
C VAL A 49 -8.27 -4.68 -8.00
N PRO A 50 -8.59 -5.31 -6.85
CA PRO A 50 -9.97 -5.67 -6.58
C PRO A 50 -10.85 -4.44 -6.72
N ILE A 51 -11.96 -4.63 -7.41
CA ILE A 51 -12.95 -3.58 -7.68
C ILE A 51 -13.60 -3.09 -6.36
N ARG A 52 -13.38 -3.80 -5.24
CA ARG A 52 -14.04 -3.57 -3.94
C ARG A 52 -13.05 -3.64 -2.77
N ILE A 53 -13.24 -2.74 -1.80
CA ILE A 53 -12.39 -2.62 -0.61
C ILE A 53 -12.73 -3.80 0.30
N ALA A 54 -11.72 -4.52 0.78
CA ALA A 54 -11.89 -5.47 1.87
C ALA A 54 -12.28 -4.70 3.13
N LYS A 55 -13.58 -4.67 3.42
CA LYS A 55 -14.10 -4.07 4.64
C LYS A 55 -14.14 -5.17 5.69
N LEU A 56 -13.62 -4.90 6.88
CA LEU A 56 -13.84 -5.79 8.01
C LEU A 56 -15.35 -5.90 8.23
N GLN A 57 -15.86 -7.13 8.21
CA GLN A 57 -17.16 -7.39 8.81
C GLN A 57 -16.97 -7.33 10.32
N HIS A 58 -17.81 -6.52 10.96
CA HIS A 58 -17.81 -6.38 12.40
C HIS A 58 -19.25 -6.08 12.83
N ASP A 59 -19.59 -6.57 14.03
CA ASP A 59 -20.86 -6.28 14.68
C ASP A 59 -20.59 -5.32 15.85
N ILE A 60 -20.17 -4.11 15.51
CA ILE A 60 -19.89 -3.07 16.52
C ILE A 60 -21.14 -2.25 16.78
N HIS A 61 -21.46 -2.11 18.05
CA HIS A 61 -22.63 -1.38 18.53
C HIS A 61 -22.21 -0.11 19.31
N PRO A 62 -21.82 0.99 18.62
CA PRO A 62 -21.32 2.21 19.26
C PRO A 62 -22.40 2.97 20.04
N GLN A 63 -23.68 2.59 19.92
CA GLN A 63 -24.81 3.28 20.54
C GLN A 63 -24.66 3.36 22.07
N ILE A 64 -23.99 2.39 22.70
CA ILE A 64 -23.72 2.40 24.15
C ILE A 64 -22.88 3.61 24.58
N LEU A 65 -22.02 4.14 23.69
CA LEU A 65 -21.19 5.31 23.96
C LEU A 65 -22.01 6.59 24.15
N ARG A 66 -23.29 6.60 23.75
CA ARG A 66 -24.16 7.78 23.80
C ARG A 66 -25.10 7.79 25.01
N THR A 67 -25.02 6.77 25.87
CA THR A 67 -25.95 6.58 27.00
C THR A 67 -25.73 7.61 28.11
N CYS A 68 -24.54 7.67 28.70
CA CYS A 68 -24.15 8.69 29.67
C CYS A 68 -22.63 8.90 29.70
N ARG A 69 -22.17 10.00 30.32
CA ARG A 69 -20.74 10.36 30.39
C ARG A 69 -19.88 9.26 31.01
N LYS A 70 -20.34 8.65 32.10
CA LYS A 70 -19.61 7.57 32.79
C LYS A 70 -19.45 6.34 31.90
N ILE A 71 -20.52 5.90 31.24
CA ILE A 71 -20.47 4.76 30.31
C ILE A 71 -19.58 5.10 29.11
N ASN A 72 -19.74 6.29 28.52
CA ASN A 72 -18.88 6.77 27.43
C ASN A 72 -17.41 6.69 27.82
N HIS A 73 -17.06 7.19 29.00
CA HIS A 73 -15.69 7.19 29.51
C HIS A 73 -15.17 5.76 29.72
N GLU A 74 -15.86 4.94 30.52
CA GLU A 74 -15.45 3.56 30.81
C GLU A 74 -15.27 2.72 29.53
N ALA A 75 -16.22 2.84 28.59
CA ALA A 75 -16.17 2.13 27.31
C ALA A 75 -15.05 2.63 26.40
N THR A 76 -14.83 3.96 26.33
CA THR A 76 -13.75 4.54 25.52
C THR A 76 -12.38 4.09 26.02
N VAL A 77 -12.18 3.97 27.34
CA VAL A 77 -10.95 3.41 27.91
C VAL A 77 -10.76 1.98 27.41
N ILE A 78 -11.77 1.12 27.53
CA ILE A 78 -11.69 -0.28 27.06
C ILE A 78 -11.37 -0.36 25.56
N MET A 79 -11.98 0.49 24.73
CA MET A 79 -11.69 0.54 23.29
C MET A 79 -10.25 0.96 23.00
N ARG A 80 -9.73 2.00 23.68
CA ARG A 80 -8.34 2.45 23.52
C ARG A 80 -7.36 1.35 23.88
N GLU A 81 -7.61 0.63 24.95
CA GLU A 81 -6.72 -0.42 25.44
C GLU A 81 -6.75 -1.69 24.59
N THR A 82 -7.91 -2.02 24.01
CA THR A 82 -8.11 -3.28 23.30
C THR A 82 -7.88 -3.14 21.80
N ASN A 83 -8.47 -2.13 21.17
CA ASN A 83 -8.52 -2.01 19.71
C ASN A 83 -7.31 -1.28 19.13
N LEU A 84 -6.72 -0.36 19.91
CA LEU A 84 -5.59 0.49 19.50
C LEU A 84 -5.84 1.09 18.11
N PHE A 85 -6.97 1.80 17.95
CA PHE A 85 -7.36 2.35 16.66
C PHE A 85 -6.34 3.35 16.12
N VAL A 86 -6.01 3.18 14.84
CA VAL A 86 -5.20 4.10 14.06
C VAL A 86 -6.10 4.75 13.03
N MET A 87 -6.15 6.09 13.04
CA MET A 87 -6.85 6.87 12.02
C MET A 87 -5.87 7.22 10.91
N VAL A 88 -6.19 6.83 9.68
CA VAL A 88 -5.38 7.19 8.51
C VAL A 88 -6.13 8.23 7.71
N THR A 89 -5.43 9.31 7.38
CA THR A 89 -5.97 10.38 6.54
C THR A 89 -4.96 10.74 5.47
N GLY A 90 -5.44 11.08 4.28
CA GLY A 90 -4.55 11.61 3.27
C GLY A 90 -5.28 12.40 2.21
N VAL A 91 -4.53 13.30 1.59
CA VAL A 91 -4.95 14.12 0.46
C VAL A 91 -4.09 13.66 -0.70
N VAL A 92 -4.47 12.53 -1.30
CA VAL A 92 -3.75 11.92 -2.41
C VAL A 92 -4.77 11.50 -3.45
N ARG A 93 -4.45 11.68 -4.74
CA ARG A 93 -5.30 11.26 -5.85
C ARG A 93 -5.71 9.81 -5.64
N LEU A 94 -7.01 9.57 -5.50
CA LEU A 94 -7.55 8.31 -5.02
C LEU A 94 -7.28 7.14 -5.97
N ASP A 95 -6.85 7.41 -7.19
CA ASP A 95 -6.55 6.41 -8.22
C ASP A 95 -5.29 5.57 -7.92
N GLU A 96 -4.43 6.02 -7.01
CA GLU A 96 -3.10 5.46 -6.76
C GLU A 96 -2.97 4.74 -5.39
N PRO A 97 -3.36 5.32 -4.22
CA PRO A 97 -3.30 4.64 -2.92
C PRO A 97 -4.32 3.50 -2.85
N ARG A 98 -5.48 3.68 -3.50
CA ARG A 98 -6.51 2.65 -3.59
C ARG A 98 -5.92 1.33 -4.06
N ASN A 99 -5.03 1.33 -5.05
CA ASN A 99 -4.43 0.10 -5.57
C ASN A 99 -3.61 -0.65 -4.52
N CYS A 100 -2.88 0.06 -3.65
CA CYS A 100 -2.13 -0.53 -2.53
C CYS A 100 -3.05 -1.09 -1.44
N PHE A 101 -4.15 -0.40 -1.13
CA PHE A 101 -5.17 -0.88 -0.20
C PHE A 101 -5.91 -2.12 -0.72
N PHE A 102 -6.14 -2.14 -2.03
CA PHE A 102 -6.83 -3.19 -2.75
C PHE A 102 -5.96 -4.44 -2.89
N SER A 103 -4.70 -4.31 -3.29
CA SER A 103 -3.82 -5.46 -3.55
C SER A 103 -3.48 -6.26 -2.29
N ARG A 104 -3.38 -5.59 -1.14
CA ARG A 104 -3.02 -6.22 0.14
C ARG A 104 -4.19 -6.47 1.09
N TYR A 105 -5.42 -6.30 0.62
CA TYR A 105 -6.65 -6.55 1.40
C TYR A 105 -6.60 -5.92 2.80
N ILE A 106 -6.15 -4.66 2.90
CA ILE A 106 -5.94 -4.02 4.20
C ILE A 106 -7.28 -3.92 4.93
N PRO A 107 -7.42 -4.54 6.12
CA PRO A 107 -8.68 -4.59 6.82
C PRO A 107 -9.03 -3.22 7.42
N MET A 108 -10.10 -2.59 6.90
CA MET A 108 -10.57 -1.29 7.37
C MET A 108 -11.80 -1.43 8.28
N VAL A 109 -11.83 -0.63 9.35
CA VAL A 109 -13.01 -0.48 10.20
C VAL A 109 -14.08 0.28 9.42
N ARG A 110 -15.21 -0.40 9.16
CA ARG A 110 -16.37 0.22 8.51
C ARG A 110 -16.96 1.32 9.40
N ILE A 111 -17.03 2.54 8.86
CA ILE A 111 -17.74 3.69 9.44
C ILE A 111 -18.95 3.96 8.54
N GLU A 112 -20.15 3.79 9.06
CA GLU A 112 -21.39 3.94 8.29
C GLU A 112 -22.00 5.34 8.40
N THR A 113 -21.71 6.04 9.49
CA THR A 113 -22.29 7.35 9.80
C THR A 113 -21.23 8.30 10.36
N GLU A 114 -21.37 9.60 10.09
CA GLU A 114 -20.53 10.63 10.71
C GLU A 114 -20.57 10.58 12.25
N GLN A 115 -21.70 10.15 12.81
CA GLN A 115 -21.83 10.01 14.25
C GLN A 115 -20.98 8.87 14.79
N GLN A 116 -20.94 7.73 14.10
CA GLN A 116 -20.06 6.62 14.46
C GLN A 116 -18.57 7.03 14.38
N GLU A 117 -18.20 7.86 13.40
CA GLU A 117 -16.86 8.45 13.33
C GLU A 117 -16.54 9.28 14.58
N LYS A 118 -17.46 10.16 15.00
CA LYS A 118 -17.29 10.98 16.21
C LYS A 118 -17.14 10.12 17.46
N ASP A 119 -17.92 9.06 17.56
CA ASP A 119 -17.89 8.12 18.69
C ASP A 119 -16.53 7.40 18.77
N PHE A 120 -15.99 6.95 17.64
CA PHE A 120 -14.69 6.27 17.58
C PHE A 120 -13.50 7.21 17.69
N ARG A 121 -13.63 8.48 17.28
CA ARG A 121 -12.51 9.43 17.26
C ARG A 121 -11.87 9.59 18.63
N LYS A 122 -12.67 9.57 19.71
CA LYS A 122 -12.15 9.61 21.09
C LYS A 122 -11.35 8.36 21.44
N ALA A 123 -11.62 7.21 20.81
CA ALA A 123 -10.93 5.95 21.06
C ALA A 123 -9.64 5.77 20.22
N CYS A 124 -9.35 6.65 19.27
CA CYS A 124 -8.10 6.61 18.51
C CYS A 124 -6.89 6.88 19.40
N VAL A 125 -5.84 6.10 19.19
CA VAL A 125 -4.54 6.24 19.91
C VAL A 125 -3.45 6.81 19.01
N MET A 126 -3.66 6.81 17.70
CA MET A 126 -2.69 7.28 16.72
C MET A 126 -3.39 7.83 15.47
N THR A 127 -2.79 8.85 14.84
CA THR A 127 -3.08 9.23 13.45
C THR A 127 -1.87 8.97 12.56
N HIS A 128 -2.14 8.61 11.30
CA HIS A 128 -1.15 8.55 10.22
C HIS A 128 -1.66 9.40 9.06
N GLU A 129 -0.98 10.53 8.84
CA GLU A 129 -1.32 11.48 7.80
C GLU A 129 -0.36 11.32 6.62
N ILE A 130 -0.93 11.24 5.42
CA ILE A 130 -0.20 11.12 4.16
C ILE A 130 -0.48 12.40 3.37
N CYS A 131 0.49 13.31 3.39
CA CYS A 131 0.38 14.63 2.78
C CYS A 131 1.12 14.66 1.44
N ALA A 132 0.49 15.15 0.38
CA ALA A 132 1.18 15.41 -0.88
C ALA A 132 2.35 16.38 -0.67
N SER A 133 3.46 16.17 -1.38
CA SER A 133 4.60 17.08 -1.34
C SER A 133 4.21 18.46 -1.85
N THR A 134 4.67 19.51 -1.17
CA THR A 134 4.43 20.93 -1.55
C THR A 134 5.12 21.33 -2.86
N LYS A 135 5.93 20.44 -3.46
CA LYS A 135 6.76 20.73 -4.64
C LYS A 135 6.07 20.44 -5.98
N THR A 136 4.96 19.71 -6.01
CA THR A 136 4.20 19.48 -7.25
C THR A 136 3.07 20.50 -7.38
N SER A 137 3.38 21.67 -7.95
CA SER A 137 2.37 22.67 -8.32
C SER A 137 1.61 22.21 -9.57
N GLY A 138 0.29 22.07 -9.48
CA GLY A 138 -0.56 22.15 -10.68
C GLY A 138 -1.75 21.20 -10.78
N VAL A 139 -1.93 20.24 -9.88
CA VAL A 139 -3.09 19.32 -9.93
C VAL A 139 -3.79 19.31 -8.58
N SER A 140 -5.06 19.70 -8.57
CA SER A 140 -5.89 19.68 -7.36
C SER A 140 -6.04 18.24 -6.87
N PRO A 141 -5.85 17.98 -5.56
CA PRO A 141 -6.09 16.66 -5.01
C PRO A 141 -7.57 16.26 -5.11
N ASP A 142 -7.84 14.96 -5.22
CA ASP A 142 -9.19 14.39 -5.07
C ASP A 142 -9.69 14.57 -3.63
N GLU A 143 -10.94 14.16 -3.36
CA GLU A 143 -11.51 14.12 -2.01
C GLU A 143 -10.55 13.46 -0.99
N PRO A 144 -10.35 14.07 0.19
CA PRO A 144 -9.50 13.49 1.22
C PRO A 144 -10.04 12.11 1.63
N TYR A 145 -9.18 11.11 1.64
CA TYR A 145 -9.56 9.81 2.19
C TYR A 145 -9.33 9.78 3.69
N LYS A 146 -10.23 9.09 4.38
CA LYS A 146 -10.20 8.90 5.82
C LYS A 146 -10.73 7.52 6.15
N PHE A 147 -9.94 6.74 6.86
CA PHE A 147 -10.37 5.44 7.35
C PHE A 147 -9.68 5.09 8.66
N MET A 148 -10.26 4.12 9.36
CA MET A 148 -9.71 3.59 10.60
C MET A 148 -9.26 2.15 10.39
N LEU A 149 -8.19 1.76 11.06
CA LEU A 149 -7.75 0.37 11.17
C LEU A 149 -7.38 0.04 12.62
N LEU A 150 -7.28 -1.26 12.91
CA LEU A 150 -6.72 -1.74 14.16
C LEU A 150 -5.19 -1.74 14.07
N HIS A 151 -4.50 -1.44 15.17
CA HIS A 151 -3.02 -1.46 15.20
C HIS A 151 -2.43 -2.81 14.73
N ARG A 152 -3.11 -3.94 15.01
CA ARG A 152 -2.65 -5.26 14.55
C ARG A 152 -2.54 -5.38 13.02
N HIS A 153 -3.26 -4.55 12.28
CA HIS A 153 -3.23 -4.49 10.81
C HIS A 153 -2.31 -3.38 10.28
N LEU A 154 -1.73 -2.55 11.16
CA LEU A 154 -0.81 -1.49 10.79
C LEU A 154 0.44 -1.97 10.03
N PRO A 155 1.06 -3.13 10.35
CA PRO A 155 2.16 -3.65 9.54
C PRO A 155 1.79 -3.87 8.06
N MET A 156 0.58 -4.35 7.78
CA MET A 156 0.10 -4.54 6.40
C MET A 156 -0.01 -3.20 5.67
N LEU A 157 -0.50 -2.17 6.37
CA LEU A 157 -0.55 -0.81 5.85
C LEU A 157 0.84 -0.27 5.56
N CYS A 158 1.75 -0.33 6.53
CA CYS A 158 3.12 0.17 6.37
C CYS A 158 3.78 -0.47 5.15
N ALA A 159 3.66 -1.79 5.03
CA ALA A 159 4.24 -2.52 3.91
C ALA A 159 3.56 -2.19 2.57
N ALA A 160 2.25 -1.92 2.54
CA ALA A 160 1.56 -1.47 1.32
C ALA A 160 1.90 -0.04 0.89
N LEU A 161 2.22 0.83 1.84
CA LEU A 161 2.60 2.22 1.55
C LEU A 161 4.02 2.31 0.98
N VAL A 162 4.90 1.41 1.42
CA VAL A 162 6.28 1.30 0.91
C VAL A 162 6.33 0.62 -0.44
N VAL A 163 5.50 -0.41 -0.62
CA VAL A 163 5.31 -1.11 -1.89
C VAL A 163 4.20 -0.43 -2.68
N SER A 164 4.49 0.72 -3.29
CA SER A 164 3.59 1.29 -4.29
C SER A 164 3.40 0.29 -5.42
N ALA A 165 2.17 0.12 -5.90
CA ALA A 165 1.89 -0.75 -7.04
C ALA A 165 2.83 -0.37 -8.19
N ILE A 166 3.53 -1.33 -8.80
CA ILE A 166 4.45 -1.04 -9.90
C ILE A 166 3.68 -0.31 -11.00
N GLY A 167 4.21 0.84 -11.44
CA GLY A 167 3.51 1.77 -12.31
C GLY A 167 2.78 2.92 -11.60
N THR A 168 2.86 3.02 -10.28
CA THR A 168 2.53 4.22 -9.49
C THR A 168 3.78 4.75 -8.80
N LEU A 169 3.95 6.07 -8.73
CA LEU A 169 5.08 6.67 -8.00
C LEU A 169 5.13 6.11 -6.57
N PRO A 170 6.31 5.77 -6.04
CA PRO A 170 6.42 5.36 -4.66
C PRO A 170 6.00 6.51 -3.75
N TYR A 171 5.06 6.28 -2.83
CA TYR A 171 4.79 7.21 -1.72
C TYR A 171 5.99 7.34 -0.77
N CYS A 172 7.00 6.50 -0.97
CA CYS A 172 8.26 6.52 -0.26
C CYS A 172 9.36 7.36 -0.90
N ASP A 173 9.06 8.22 -1.88
CA ASP A 173 9.94 9.34 -2.19
C ASP A 173 9.45 10.62 -1.50
N GLU A 174 10.36 11.40 -0.92
CA GLU A 174 10.05 12.70 -0.28
C GLU A 174 9.41 13.70 -1.27
N MET A 175 9.52 13.41 -2.57
CA MET A 175 8.92 14.19 -3.63
C MET A 175 7.42 13.90 -3.82
N SER A 176 6.90 12.77 -3.32
CA SER A 176 5.54 12.29 -3.57
C SER A 176 4.64 12.46 -2.34
N ALA A 177 5.12 12.10 -1.14
CA ALA A 177 4.33 12.28 0.08
C ALA A 177 5.19 12.42 1.35
N ALA A 178 4.73 13.24 2.30
CA ALA A 178 5.22 13.25 3.67
C ALA A 178 4.31 12.37 4.55
N HIS A 179 4.93 11.54 5.40
CA HIS A 179 4.21 10.70 6.35
C HIS A 179 4.35 11.27 7.76
N ILE A 180 3.24 11.68 8.35
CA ILE A 180 3.19 12.26 9.68
C ILE A 180 2.42 11.32 10.60
N VAL A 181 3.12 10.68 11.52
CA VAL A 181 2.53 9.80 12.53
C VAL A 181 2.43 10.57 13.84
N THR A 182 1.21 10.67 14.40
CA THR A 182 0.98 11.35 15.67
C THR A 182 0.42 10.38 16.70
N ILE A 183 1.12 10.19 17.83
CA ILE A 183 0.54 9.48 18.98
C ILE A 183 -0.37 10.46 19.73
N LEU A 184 -1.65 10.11 19.84
CA LEU A 184 -2.67 10.95 20.43
C LEU A 184 -2.62 10.88 21.96
N GLU A 185 -2.83 12.03 22.60
CA GLU A 185 -2.96 12.11 24.05
C GLU A 185 -4.28 11.51 24.50
N THR A 186 -4.22 10.73 25.59
CA THR A 186 -5.44 10.30 26.26
C THR A 186 -5.94 11.45 27.12
N TYR A 187 -6.97 12.16 26.63
CA TYR A 187 -7.77 13.01 27.50
C TYR A 187 -8.61 12.14 28.42
N ASP A 188 -8.46 12.38 29.70
CA ASP A 188 -9.33 11.92 30.75
C ASP A 188 -10.12 13.14 31.24
N GLU A 189 -11.41 13.23 30.90
CA GLU A 189 -12.22 14.42 31.24
C GLU A 189 -12.45 14.53 32.77
N ASP A 190 -12.29 13.43 33.52
CA ASP A 190 -12.50 13.38 34.96
C ASP A 190 -11.21 13.55 35.79
N ILE A 191 -10.03 13.49 35.15
CA ILE A 191 -8.73 13.76 35.78
C ILE A 191 -7.96 14.67 34.83
N SER A 192 -7.74 15.92 35.24
CA SER A 192 -6.97 16.94 34.52
C SER A 192 -5.48 16.62 34.29
N LYS A 193 -5.11 15.33 34.27
CA LYS A 193 -3.82 14.80 33.90
C LYS A 193 -3.94 14.07 32.57
N SER A 194 -3.44 14.69 31.50
CA SER A 194 -3.09 13.92 30.30
C SER A 194 -2.06 12.86 30.74
N SER A 195 -2.44 11.59 30.77
CA SER A 195 -1.46 10.53 31.04
C SER A 195 -0.70 10.22 29.77
N LEU A 196 0.64 10.22 29.85
CA LEU A 196 1.47 9.69 28.78
C LEU A 196 1.13 8.18 28.61
N LEU A 197 1.01 7.71 27.37
CA LEU A 197 1.02 6.26 27.13
C LEU A 197 2.34 5.70 27.67
N SER A 198 2.30 4.53 28.32
CA SER A 198 3.51 3.85 28.78
C SER A 198 4.49 3.65 27.62
N GLU A 199 5.79 3.71 27.88
CA GLU A 199 6.86 3.47 26.90
C GLU A 199 6.61 2.22 26.05
N LYS A 200 6.27 1.10 26.68
CA LYS A 200 5.93 -0.17 26.01
C LYS A 200 4.80 -0.04 24.98
N ARG A 201 3.79 0.80 25.27
CA ARG A 201 2.67 1.06 24.34
C ARG A 201 3.09 1.99 23.21
N GLN A 202 3.86 3.03 23.51
CA GLN A 202 4.42 3.91 22.47
C GLN A 202 5.28 3.11 21.50
N GLU A 203 6.16 2.26 22.03
CA GLU A 203 7.03 1.39 21.24
C GLU A 203 6.22 0.44 20.37
N LYS A 204 5.19 -0.22 20.93
CA LYS A 204 4.28 -1.09 20.17
C LYS A 204 3.66 -0.36 18.97
N LEU A 205 3.24 0.89 19.17
CA LEU A 205 2.60 1.70 18.13
C LEU A 205 3.59 2.14 17.04
N ILE A 206 4.86 2.39 17.39
CA ILE A 206 5.90 2.88 16.46
C ILE A 206 6.60 1.74 15.71
N ALA A 207 6.72 0.56 16.33
CA ALA A 207 7.50 -0.56 15.80
C ALA A 207 7.22 -0.92 14.32
N PRO A 208 5.96 -0.94 13.83
CA PRO A 208 5.67 -1.28 12.42
C PRO A 208 6.35 -0.36 11.39
N TYR A 209 6.60 0.91 11.74
CA TYR A 209 7.21 1.87 10.82
C TYR A 209 8.72 1.66 10.67
N ARG A 210 9.41 1.16 11.70
CA ARG A 210 10.89 1.08 11.72
C ARG A 210 11.50 0.18 10.66
N HIS A 211 10.78 -0.88 10.28
CA HIS A 211 11.27 -1.82 9.27
C HIS A 211 10.86 -1.39 7.87
N GLU A 212 9.58 -1.04 7.71
CA GLU A 212 9.01 -0.73 6.40
C GLU A 212 9.56 0.61 5.86
N PHE A 213 9.66 1.64 6.70
CA PHE A 213 10.08 2.99 6.30
C PHE A 213 11.58 3.25 6.42
N GLU A 214 12.43 2.23 6.54
CA GLU A 214 13.89 2.42 6.59
C GLU A 214 14.42 3.18 5.36
N GLY A 215 15.30 4.17 5.56
CA GLY A 215 15.74 5.11 4.52
C GLY A 215 14.74 6.21 4.17
N PHE A 216 13.61 6.35 4.87
CA PHE A 216 12.60 7.37 4.57
C PHE A 216 12.81 8.66 5.37
N VAL A 217 13.47 9.64 4.76
CA VAL A 217 13.87 10.90 5.40
C VAL A 217 12.68 11.84 5.67
N GLY A 218 11.60 11.73 4.89
CA GLY A 218 10.36 12.52 5.04
C GLY A 218 9.42 12.06 6.16
N PHE A 219 9.84 11.11 7.00
CA PHE A 219 9.03 10.60 8.11
C PHE A 219 9.00 11.60 9.27
N GLN A 220 7.81 11.89 9.80
CA GLN A 220 7.66 12.71 10.99
C GLN A 220 6.92 11.95 12.09
N LEU A 221 7.42 12.07 13.31
CA LEU A 221 6.81 11.51 14.50
C LEU A 221 6.45 12.64 15.49
N LYS A 222 5.14 12.80 15.74
CA LYS A 222 4.54 13.88 16.54
C LYS A 222 3.75 13.33 17.74
N GLY A 223 3.39 14.21 18.67
CA GLY A 223 2.65 13.89 19.89
C GLY A 223 3.55 13.74 21.12
N LYS A 224 2.95 13.36 22.25
CA LYS A 224 3.66 13.11 23.52
C LYS A 224 4.33 11.74 23.51
N ILE A 225 5.57 11.72 23.05
CA ILE A 225 6.41 10.51 22.91
C ILE A 225 7.68 10.76 23.71
N LEU A 226 8.20 9.73 24.36
CA LEU A 226 9.49 9.81 25.04
C LEU A 226 10.59 10.22 24.06
N ASP A 227 11.41 11.21 24.43
CA ASP A 227 12.38 11.82 23.51
C ASP A 227 13.40 10.81 23.00
N GLU A 228 13.90 9.92 23.87
CA GLU A 228 14.83 8.84 23.49
C GLU A 228 14.20 7.86 22.49
N LEU A 229 12.93 7.49 22.72
CA LEU A 229 12.18 6.61 21.84
C LEU A 229 11.97 7.24 20.47
N LYS A 230 11.58 8.52 20.46
CA LYS A 230 11.39 9.31 19.24
C LYS A 230 12.69 9.44 18.46
N ALA A 231 13.79 9.80 19.12
CA ALA A 231 15.10 9.95 18.49
C ALA A 231 15.60 8.62 17.91
N THR A 232 15.48 7.53 18.67
CA THR A 232 15.89 6.19 18.24
C THR A 232 15.06 5.69 17.05
N ALA A 233 13.73 5.87 17.10
CA ALA A 233 12.84 5.47 16.02
C ALA A 233 13.11 6.27 14.74
N LEU A 234 13.22 7.60 14.84
CA LEU A 234 13.52 8.46 13.70
C LEU A 234 14.89 8.14 13.13
N SER A 235 15.93 8.02 13.95
CA SER A 235 17.28 7.66 13.50
C SER A 235 17.27 6.35 12.71
N ARG A 236 16.52 5.33 13.15
CA ARG A 236 16.42 4.05 12.43
C ARG A 236 15.62 4.16 11.13
N ILE A 237 14.54 4.93 11.14
CA ILE A 237 13.68 5.13 9.96
C ILE A 237 14.42 5.94 8.89
N THR A 238 15.12 7.01 9.27
CA THR A 238 15.82 7.90 8.33
C THR A 238 17.21 7.41 7.96
N ARG A 239 17.72 6.36 8.63
CA ARG A 239 19.05 5.80 8.32
C ARG A 239 19.04 5.22 6.92
N ALA A 240 19.97 5.68 6.09
CA ALA A 240 20.25 5.06 4.81
C ALA A 240 20.67 3.59 4.99
N PRO A 241 20.00 2.63 4.31
CA PRO A 241 20.46 1.26 4.22
C PRO A 241 21.91 1.19 3.73
N GLN A 242 22.73 0.34 4.36
CA GLN A 242 24.04 0.02 3.82
C GLN A 242 23.86 -0.88 2.61
N LEU A 243 24.17 -0.36 1.42
CA LEU A 243 24.05 -1.07 0.16
C LEU A 243 25.36 -1.79 -0.17
N ASN A 244 25.36 -3.11 -0.07
CA ASN A 244 26.39 -3.92 -0.71
C ASN A 244 25.98 -4.16 -2.17
N HIS A 245 26.71 -3.55 -3.11
CA HIS A 245 26.37 -3.58 -4.54
C HIS A 245 26.32 -5.03 -5.08
N GLU A 246 27.35 -5.84 -4.79
CA GLU A 246 27.46 -7.21 -5.31
C GLU A 246 26.36 -8.13 -4.75
N GLU A 247 26.16 -8.12 -3.42
CA GLU A 247 25.10 -8.92 -2.79
C GLU A 247 23.70 -8.50 -3.25
N THR A 248 23.51 -7.21 -3.51
CA THR A 248 22.24 -6.68 -4.02
C THR A 248 21.96 -7.17 -5.42
N ILE A 249 22.92 -7.05 -6.34
CA ILE A 249 22.77 -7.54 -7.72
C ILE A 249 22.54 -9.05 -7.74
N HIS A 250 23.37 -9.83 -7.03
CA HIS A 250 23.22 -11.28 -6.97
C HIS A 250 21.86 -11.69 -6.39
N GLY A 251 21.40 -11.01 -5.32
CA GLY A 251 20.10 -11.26 -4.72
C GLY A 251 18.94 -10.98 -5.70
N LEU A 252 19.03 -9.90 -6.48
CA LEU A 252 18.01 -9.56 -7.48
C LEU A 252 17.98 -10.54 -8.65
N GLN A 253 19.14 -10.93 -9.17
CA GLN A 253 19.25 -11.94 -10.22
C GLN A 253 18.73 -13.31 -9.76
N SER A 254 18.98 -13.67 -8.50
CA SER A 254 18.42 -14.89 -7.91
C SER A 254 16.88 -14.84 -7.84
N MET A 255 16.30 -13.68 -7.52
CA MET A 255 14.85 -13.49 -7.56
C MET A 255 14.30 -13.58 -8.98
N GLU A 256 14.94 -12.96 -9.96
CA GLU A 256 14.58 -13.04 -11.38
C GLU A 256 14.56 -14.49 -11.87
N ALA A 257 15.65 -15.23 -11.66
CA ALA A 257 15.77 -16.64 -12.02
C ALA A 257 14.70 -17.50 -11.36
N LYS A 258 14.47 -17.32 -10.05
CA LYS A 258 13.43 -18.04 -9.31
C LYS A 258 12.03 -17.74 -9.86
N GLY A 259 11.74 -16.50 -10.22
CA GLY A 259 10.48 -16.14 -10.86
C GLY A 259 10.30 -16.82 -12.22
N ASN A 260 11.37 -16.88 -13.02
CA ASN A 260 11.38 -17.59 -14.31
C ASN A 260 11.15 -19.09 -14.15
N ASP A 261 11.72 -19.73 -13.11
CA ASP A 261 11.47 -21.13 -12.80
C ASP A 261 10.00 -21.40 -12.47
N PHE A 262 9.37 -20.56 -11.63
CA PHE A 262 7.93 -20.66 -11.35
C PHE A 262 7.09 -20.50 -12.62
N PHE A 263 7.44 -19.53 -13.46
CA PHE A 263 6.72 -19.28 -14.70
C PHE A 263 6.82 -20.48 -15.66
N ALA A 264 8.01 -21.07 -15.79
CA ALA A 264 8.24 -22.26 -16.61
C ALA A 264 7.45 -23.49 -16.11
N LEU A 265 7.23 -23.59 -14.80
CA LEU A 265 6.40 -24.63 -14.17
C LEU A 265 4.89 -24.35 -14.26
N GLY A 266 4.47 -23.22 -14.85
CA GLY A 266 3.08 -22.81 -14.98
C GLY A 266 2.50 -22.11 -13.75
N ASP A 267 3.31 -21.89 -12.72
CA ASP A 267 2.93 -21.16 -11.50
C ASP A 267 3.11 -19.65 -11.71
N VAL A 268 2.26 -19.11 -12.57
CA VAL A 268 2.33 -17.71 -13.04
C VAL A 268 2.10 -16.70 -11.92
N GLU A 269 1.34 -17.06 -10.87
CA GLU A 269 1.03 -16.18 -9.74
C GLU A 269 2.27 -15.96 -8.86
N ASN A 270 2.94 -17.04 -8.45
CA ASN A 270 4.16 -16.96 -7.66
C ASN A 270 5.30 -16.30 -8.45
N ALA A 271 5.41 -16.58 -9.75
CA ALA A 271 6.38 -15.90 -10.63
C ALA A 271 6.22 -14.37 -10.57
N ASN A 272 5.00 -13.89 -10.82
CA ASN A 272 4.72 -12.46 -10.81
C ASN A 272 4.87 -11.85 -9.41
N GLN A 273 4.56 -12.56 -8.32
CA GLN A 273 4.80 -12.07 -6.97
C GLN A 273 6.29 -11.79 -6.72
N ILE A 274 7.17 -12.72 -7.11
CA ILE A 274 8.63 -12.58 -6.94
C ILE A 274 9.18 -11.45 -7.80
N TRP A 275 8.78 -11.37 -9.08
CA TRP A 275 9.21 -10.26 -9.94
C TRP A 275 8.74 -8.92 -9.40
N CYS A 276 7.52 -8.84 -8.87
CA CYS A 276 7.02 -7.62 -8.26
C CYS A 276 7.85 -7.20 -7.03
N GLN A 277 8.21 -8.15 -6.17
CA GLN A 277 9.07 -7.88 -5.01
C GLN A 277 10.45 -7.35 -5.44
N ALA A 278 11.04 -7.93 -6.49
CA ALA A 278 12.32 -7.49 -7.04
C ALA A 278 12.23 -6.07 -7.64
N LEU A 279 11.20 -5.79 -8.45
CA LEU A 279 10.93 -4.46 -9.00
C LEU A 279 10.79 -3.40 -7.90
N THR A 280 10.03 -3.69 -6.86
CA THR A 280 9.88 -2.78 -5.72
C THR A 280 11.19 -2.53 -5.00
N ARG A 281 12.02 -3.57 -4.80
CA ARG A 281 13.32 -3.44 -4.17
C ARG A 281 14.25 -2.55 -4.99
N ILE A 282 14.33 -2.76 -6.31
CA ILE A 282 15.15 -1.93 -7.20
C ILE A 282 14.67 -0.48 -7.19
N ARG A 283 13.35 -0.25 -7.31
CA ARG A 283 12.77 1.09 -7.27
C ARG A 283 13.15 1.83 -5.99
N ARG A 284 13.05 1.17 -4.83
CA ARG A 284 13.44 1.76 -3.53
C ARG A 284 14.92 2.17 -3.53
N ILE A 285 15.80 1.30 -4.03
CA ILE A 285 17.23 1.58 -4.12
C ILE A 285 17.49 2.78 -5.03
N LEU A 286 16.91 2.82 -6.23
CA LEU A 286 17.07 3.91 -7.20
C LEU A 286 16.57 5.25 -6.66
N THR A 287 15.44 5.25 -5.94
CA THR A 287 14.90 6.44 -5.28
C THR A 287 15.81 6.92 -4.16
N MET A 288 16.34 6.02 -3.33
CA MET A 288 17.28 6.38 -2.27
C MET A 288 18.58 6.97 -2.84
N ILE A 289 19.14 6.30 -3.86
CA ILE A 289 20.33 6.72 -4.59
C ILE A 289 20.15 8.13 -5.14
N LYS A 290 18.97 8.49 -5.67
CA LYS A 290 18.66 9.85 -6.11
C LYS A 290 18.74 10.88 -4.98
N GLY A 291 18.25 10.54 -3.79
CA GLY A 291 18.35 11.41 -2.61
C GLY A 291 19.80 11.67 -2.20
N GLU A 292 20.65 10.64 -2.27
CA GLU A 292 22.09 10.71 -1.97
C GLU A 292 22.93 11.33 -3.10
N LEU A 293 22.53 11.17 -4.36
CA LEU A 293 23.15 11.77 -5.56
C LEU A 293 23.16 13.31 -5.56
N LEU A 294 22.38 13.95 -4.68
CA LEU A 294 22.49 15.38 -4.43
C LEU A 294 23.79 15.75 -3.68
N HIS A 295 24.53 14.77 -3.15
CA HIS A 295 25.65 14.99 -2.24
C HIS A 295 26.96 14.26 -2.59
N GLU A 296 27.01 13.14 -3.33
CA GLU A 296 28.30 12.56 -3.80
C GLU A 296 28.18 11.47 -4.89
N THR A 297 29.33 11.17 -5.53
CA THR A 297 29.59 10.29 -6.68
C THR A 297 29.15 8.83 -6.48
N ASN A 298 27.99 8.45 -7.01
CA ASN A 298 27.63 7.04 -7.20
C ASN A 298 28.28 6.47 -8.46
N GLU A 299 28.67 5.19 -8.41
CA GLU A 299 29.21 4.45 -9.56
C GLU A 299 28.09 4.23 -10.60
N PRO A 300 28.19 4.85 -11.80
CA PRO A 300 27.14 4.75 -12.83
C PRO A 300 26.83 3.30 -13.24
N GLU A 301 27.84 2.43 -13.14
CA GLU A 301 27.76 1.02 -13.51
C GLU A 301 26.75 0.24 -12.66
N PHE A 302 26.77 0.42 -11.33
CA PHE A 302 25.81 -0.24 -10.45
C PHE A 302 24.37 0.18 -10.75
N ILE A 303 24.15 1.48 -10.99
CA ILE A 303 22.82 2.01 -11.32
C ILE A 303 22.33 1.47 -12.67
N TYR A 304 23.21 1.36 -13.66
CA TYR A 304 22.87 0.78 -14.96
C TYR A 304 22.56 -0.71 -14.87
N GLN A 305 23.28 -1.46 -14.04
CA GLN A 305 22.95 -2.86 -13.77
C GLN A 305 21.58 -3.01 -13.11
N LEU A 306 21.26 -2.19 -12.11
CA LEU A 306 19.92 -2.16 -11.51
C LEU A 306 18.83 -1.85 -12.54
N MET A 307 19.04 -0.84 -13.39
CA MET A 307 18.08 -0.47 -14.43
C MET A 307 17.90 -1.55 -15.51
N ASN A 308 18.97 -2.28 -15.84
CA ASN A 308 18.87 -3.43 -16.76
C ASN A 308 18.00 -4.53 -16.17
N ILE A 309 18.25 -4.94 -14.92
CA ILE A 309 17.43 -5.94 -14.22
C ILE A 309 15.98 -5.42 -14.08
N TYR A 310 15.80 -4.13 -13.78
CA TYR A 310 14.47 -3.51 -13.70
C TYR A 310 13.70 -3.62 -15.02
N PHE A 311 14.37 -3.38 -16.13
CA PHE A 311 13.78 -3.46 -17.46
C PHE A 311 13.40 -4.91 -17.81
N ASP A 312 14.28 -5.87 -17.50
CA ASP A 312 14.03 -7.30 -17.71
C ASP A 312 12.81 -7.78 -16.93
N LEU A 313 12.78 -7.52 -15.62
CA LEU A 313 11.64 -7.84 -14.75
C LEU A 313 10.34 -7.16 -15.19
N SER A 314 10.43 -5.92 -15.71
CA SER A 314 9.27 -5.22 -16.27
C SER A 314 8.75 -5.93 -17.51
N SER A 315 9.65 -6.43 -18.36
CA SER A 315 9.30 -7.26 -19.52
C SER A 315 8.59 -8.54 -19.08
N ASP A 316 9.10 -9.24 -18.07
CA ASP A 316 8.52 -10.50 -17.58
C ASP A 316 7.16 -10.28 -16.95
N ARG A 317 6.98 -9.17 -16.26
CA ARG A 317 5.67 -8.74 -15.79
C ARG A 317 4.69 -8.47 -16.95
N LEU A 318 5.13 -7.91 -18.08
CA LEU A 318 4.26 -7.78 -19.27
C LEU A 318 3.83 -9.16 -19.78
N GLN A 319 4.72 -10.15 -19.78
CA GLN A 319 4.40 -11.51 -20.19
C GLN A 319 3.30 -12.13 -19.32
N TYR A 320 3.39 -11.94 -18.00
CA TYR A 320 2.31 -12.32 -17.08
C TYR A 320 0.99 -11.60 -17.41
N ILE A 321 1.02 -10.29 -17.62
CA ILE A 321 -0.21 -9.51 -17.89
C ILE A 321 -0.87 -9.98 -19.18
N ILE A 322 -0.08 -10.26 -20.22
CA ILE A 322 -0.57 -10.83 -21.48
C ILE A 322 -1.25 -12.18 -21.25
N HIS A 323 -0.62 -13.07 -20.48
CA HIS A 323 -1.21 -14.36 -20.12
C HIS A 323 -2.56 -14.18 -19.41
N ALA A 324 -2.64 -13.28 -18.42
CA ALA A 324 -3.89 -12.94 -17.74
C ALA A 324 -4.95 -12.36 -18.71
N MET A 325 -4.55 -11.49 -19.64
CA MET A 325 -5.46 -10.92 -20.64
C MET A 325 -6.02 -11.95 -21.62
N GLN A 326 -5.23 -12.96 -21.99
CA GLN A 326 -5.67 -14.04 -22.87
C GLN A 326 -6.81 -14.84 -22.22
N MET A 327 -6.73 -15.09 -20.91
CA MET A 327 -7.73 -15.83 -20.14
C MET A 327 -8.93 -14.95 -19.71
N ALA A 328 -8.77 -13.64 -19.70
CA ALA A 328 -9.77 -12.69 -19.23
C ALA A 328 -10.87 -12.38 -20.27
N GLY A 329 -12.08 -12.08 -19.77
CA GLY A 329 -13.17 -11.48 -20.55
C GLY A 329 -12.93 -9.99 -20.88
N ILE A 330 -13.74 -9.42 -21.78
CA ILE A 330 -13.54 -8.07 -22.35
C ILE A 330 -13.39 -6.99 -21.27
N GLN A 331 -14.24 -6.99 -20.23
CA GLN A 331 -14.18 -5.97 -19.18
C GLN A 331 -12.90 -6.05 -18.34
N GLN A 332 -12.44 -7.27 -18.05
CA GLN A 332 -11.23 -7.49 -17.26
C GLN A 332 -9.97 -7.20 -18.08
N ARG A 333 -9.98 -7.40 -19.41
CA ARG A 333 -8.90 -6.94 -20.30
C ARG A 333 -8.72 -5.42 -20.26
N LYS A 334 -9.80 -4.64 -20.18
CA LYS A 334 -9.71 -3.17 -20.02
C LYS A 334 -9.06 -2.76 -18.70
N ALA A 335 -9.32 -3.49 -17.62
CA ALA A 335 -8.67 -3.25 -16.33
C ALA A 335 -7.17 -3.61 -16.40
N LEU A 336 -6.83 -4.77 -16.95
CA LEU A 336 -5.45 -5.23 -17.15
C LEU A 336 -4.66 -4.30 -18.08
N PHE A 337 -5.31 -3.69 -19.07
CA PHE A 337 -4.66 -2.70 -19.95
C PHE A 337 -4.12 -1.48 -19.18
N ARG A 338 -4.80 -1.05 -18.11
CA ARG A 338 -4.29 0.04 -17.25
C ARG A 338 -3.00 -0.39 -16.54
N VAL A 339 -2.95 -1.63 -16.05
CA VAL A 339 -1.75 -2.20 -15.41
C VAL A 339 -0.62 -2.35 -16.44
N LEU A 340 -0.94 -2.82 -17.65
CA LEU A 340 0.00 -2.94 -18.75
C LEU A 340 0.61 -1.59 -19.10
N SER A 341 -0.23 -0.57 -19.33
CA SER A 341 0.23 0.77 -19.74
C SER A 341 1.19 1.35 -18.72
N ARG A 342 0.83 1.26 -17.43
CA ARG A 342 1.71 1.70 -16.35
C ARG A 342 3.01 0.92 -16.29
N THR A 343 2.99 -0.40 -16.50
CA THR A 343 4.20 -1.25 -16.52
C THR A 343 5.11 -0.92 -17.70
N VAL A 344 4.55 -0.59 -18.86
CA VAL A 344 5.30 -0.19 -20.06
C VAL A 344 6.02 1.13 -19.85
N ASP A 345 5.34 2.12 -19.25
CA ASP A 345 5.89 3.47 -19.09
C ASP A 345 6.87 3.55 -17.91
N ASP A 346 6.81 2.58 -16.99
CA ASP A 346 7.51 2.60 -15.70
C ASP A 346 9.05 2.68 -15.79
N PRO A 347 9.75 1.87 -16.59
CA PRO A 347 11.21 1.93 -16.68
C PRO A 347 11.70 3.27 -17.24
N PHE A 348 10.93 3.86 -18.16
CA PHE A 348 11.25 5.16 -18.76
C PHE A 348 10.98 6.30 -17.78
N ASN A 349 9.88 6.25 -17.03
CA ASN A 349 9.59 7.20 -15.97
C ASN A 349 10.66 7.15 -14.87
N MET A 350 11.14 5.95 -14.49
CA MET A 350 12.25 5.80 -13.54
C MET A 350 13.55 6.37 -14.08
N ASN A 351 13.87 6.12 -15.35
CA ASN A 351 15.04 6.70 -16.02
C ASN A 351 15.05 8.23 -15.91
N SER A 352 13.92 8.87 -16.27
CA SER A 352 13.74 10.32 -16.15
C SER A 352 13.75 10.78 -14.69
N HIS A 353 13.12 10.04 -13.78
CA HIS A 353 13.07 10.41 -12.37
C HIS A 353 14.46 10.41 -11.73
N CYS A 354 15.31 9.45 -12.07
CA CYS A 354 16.67 9.31 -11.55
C CYS A 354 17.73 10.06 -12.38
N ASN A 355 17.33 10.85 -13.40
CA ASN A 355 18.23 11.61 -14.29
C ASN A 355 19.32 10.74 -14.96
N LEU A 356 18.95 9.53 -15.40
CA LEU A 356 19.88 8.56 -15.97
C LEU A 356 20.04 8.74 -17.50
N GLU A 357 20.43 9.94 -17.94
CA GLU A 357 20.46 10.32 -19.36
C GLU A 357 21.32 9.41 -20.26
N GLY A 358 22.30 8.71 -19.69
CA GLY A 358 23.16 7.76 -20.41
C GLY A 358 22.65 6.32 -20.48
N TRP A 359 21.59 5.96 -19.72
CA TRP A 359 21.06 4.60 -19.73
C TRP A 359 20.10 4.39 -20.90
N VAL A 360 20.33 3.33 -21.66
CA VAL A 360 19.44 2.86 -22.72
C VAL A 360 19.38 1.33 -22.66
N PRO A 361 18.20 0.70 -22.73
CA PRO A 361 18.10 -0.76 -22.81
C PRO A 361 18.82 -1.32 -24.03
N PHE A 362 19.31 -2.56 -23.92
CA PHE A 362 19.84 -3.27 -25.08
C PHE A 362 18.79 -3.39 -26.19
N LYS A 363 19.17 -3.10 -27.45
CA LYS A 363 18.24 -3.02 -28.58
C LYS A 363 17.33 -4.25 -28.73
N HIS A 364 17.88 -5.46 -28.55
CA HIS A 364 17.10 -6.70 -28.68
C HIS A 364 16.06 -6.83 -27.55
N LYS A 365 16.42 -6.49 -26.32
CA LYS A 365 15.49 -6.49 -25.17
C LYS A 365 14.40 -5.44 -25.32
N LEU A 366 14.76 -4.24 -25.81
CA LEU A 366 13.78 -3.19 -26.10
C LEU A 366 12.78 -3.65 -27.18
N ALA A 367 13.27 -4.31 -28.22
CA ALA A 367 12.42 -4.83 -29.28
C ALA A 367 11.43 -5.88 -28.77
N GLU A 368 11.88 -6.80 -27.92
CA GLU A 368 11.02 -7.78 -27.26
C GLU A 368 10.00 -7.12 -26.31
N PHE A 369 10.42 -6.13 -25.53
CA PHE A 369 9.53 -5.37 -24.66
C PHE A 369 8.42 -4.66 -25.45
N ARG A 370 8.76 -4.00 -26.57
CA ARG A 370 7.80 -3.36 -27.48
C ARG A 370 6.88 -4.36 -28.16
N TYR A 371 7.38 -5.56 -28.48
CA TYR A 371 6.56 -6.64 -28.98
C TYR A 371 5.52 -7.10 -27.94
N ARG A 372 5.93 -7.31 -26.68
CA ARG A 372 5.01 -7.66 -25.58
C ARG A 372 3.95 -6.56 -25.37
N GLU A 373 4.36 -5.29 -25.38
CA GLU A 373 3.44 -4.13 -25.36
C GLU A 373 2.41 -4.19 -26.49
N ALA A 374 2.83 -4.50 -27.72
CA ALA A 374 1.95 -4.57 -28.88
C ALA A 374 0.88 -5.66 -28.73
N ILE A 375 1.26 -6.86 -28.25
CA ILE A 375 0.32 -7.95 -27.98
C ILE A 375 -0.72 -7.50 -26.96
N GLY A 376 -0.27 -6.95 -25.82
CA GLY A 376 -1.16 -6.51 -24.76
C GLY A 376 -2.12 -5.42 -25.21
N CYS A 377 -1.62 -4.43 -25.97
CA CYS A 377 -2.45 -3.38 -26.56
C CYS A 377 -3.48 -3.96 -27.54
N ARG A 378 -3.12 -4.92 -28.39
CA ARG A 378 -4.08 -5.59 -29.30
C ARG A 378 -5.16 -6.34 -28.52
N LEU A 379 -4.79 -7.10 -27.48
CA LEU A 379 -5.76 -7.82 -26.63
C LEU A 379 -6.76 -6.87 -25.95
N ALA A 380 -6.35 -5.63 -25.67
CA ALA A 380 -7.20 -4.58 -25.14
C ALA A 380 -8.01 -3.81 -26.20
N GLY A 381 -7.71 -3.97 -27.49
CA GLY A 381 -8.25 -3.12 -28.56
C GLY A 381 -7.71 -1.68 -28.53
N ALA A 382 -6.50 -1.48 -28.02
CA ALA A 382 -5.87 -0.17 -27.91
C ALA A 382 -5.07 0.20 -29.18
N SER A 383 -5.19 1.44 -29.64
CA SER A 383 -4.51 1.95 -30.85
C SER A 383 -2.98 1.91 -30.75
N ARG A 384 -2.44 1.98 -29.53
CA ARG A 384 -0.99 1.93 -29.21
C ARG A 384 -0.29 0.66 -29.74
N ALA A 385 -1.04 -0.40 -30.06
CA ALA A 385 -0.51 -1.65 -30.60
C ALA A 385 0.30 -1.46 -31.90
N HIS A 386 -0.16 -0.59 -32.80
CA HIS A 386 0.50 -0.32 -34.09
C HIS A 386 1.88 0.31 -33.91
N GLY A 387 1.98 1.36 -33.09
CA GLY A 387 3.25 2.02 -32.82
C GLY A 387 4.26 1.08 -32.14
N ALA A 388 3.81 0.29 -31.17
CA ALA A 388 4.67 -0.64 -30.45
C ALA A 388 5.25 -1.74 -31.36
N ILE A 389 4.44 -2.34 -32.24
CA ILE A 389 4.95 -3.37 -33.16
C ILE A 389 5.90 -2.80 -34.23
N GLU A 390 5.66 -1.56 -34.67
CA GLU A 390 6.57 -0.87 -35.60
C GLU A 390 7.93 -0.59 -34.95
N GLU A 391 7.96 -0.17 -33.68
CA GLU A 391 9.23 0.00 -32.94
C GLU A 391 9.98 -1.32 -32.77
N ALA A 392 9.28 -2.42 -32.45
CA ALA A 392 9.86 -3.74 -32.35
C ALA A 392 10.49 -4.19 -33.69
N LEU A 393 9.78 -4.00 -34.80
CA LEU A 393 10.25 -4.32 -36.15
C LEU A 393 11.37 -3.39 -36.64
N LYS A 394 11.42 -2.11 -36.23
CA LYS A 394 12.56 -1.23 -36.53
C LYS A 394 13.85 -1.77 -35.94
N ALA A 395 13.78 -2.35 -34.74
CA ALA A 395 14.93 -2.94 -34.07
C ALA A 395 15.25 -4.35 -34.58
N MET A 396 14.24 -5.16 -34.92
CA MET A 396 14.39 -6.53 -35.44
C MET A 396 13.45 -6.80 -36.64
N PRO A 397 13.81 -6.34 -37.87
CA PRO A 397 12.88 -6.30 -39.02
C PRO A 397 12.35 -7.64 -39.54
N ASN A 398 13.13 -8.71 -39.37
CA ASN A 398 12.84 -10.02 -39.95
C ASN A 398 12.43 -11.06 -38.90
N TYR A 399 12.05 -10.63 -37.69
CA TYR A 399 11.70 -11.56 -36.63
C TYR A 399 10.30 -12.15 -36.88
N PRO A 400 10.15 -13.48 -37.10
CA PRO A 400 8.90 -14.07 -37.59
C PRO A 400 7.69 -13.78 -36.71
N GLU A 401 7.87 -13.86 -35.40
CA GLU A 401 6.79 -13.64 -34.41
C GLU A 401 6.25 -12.20 -34.45
N PHE A 402 7.12 -11.23 -34.75
CA PHE A 402 6.74 -9.82 -34.82
C PHE A 402 5.94 -9.54 -36.09
N LEU A 403 6.35 -10.13 -37.21
CA LEU A 403 5.63 -10.02 -38.48
C LEU A 403 4.24 -10.66 -38.39
N GLU A 404 4.12 -11.82 -37.75
CA GLU A 404 2.83 -12.45 -37.51
C GLU A 404 1.93 -11.61 -36.62
N GLU A 405 2.48 -10.99 -35.58
CA GLU A 405 1.70 -10.11 -34.71
C GLU A 405 1.26 -8.83 -35.42
N GLN A 406 2.11 -8.24 -36.27
CA GLN A 406 1.73 -7.11 -37.12
C GLN A 406 0.54 -7.47 -38.04
N LYS A 407 0.53 -8.67 -38.62
CA LYS A 407 -0.61 -9.15 -39.44
C LYS A 407 -1.88 -9.26 -38.61
N LYS A 408 -1.81 -9.74 -37.36
CA LYS A 408 -2.98 -9.81 -36.47
C LYS A 408 -3.50 -8.43 -36.11
N ILE A 409 -2.61 -7.48 -35.83
CA ILE A 409 -2.98 -6.10 -35.49
C ILE A 409 -3.74 -5.43 -36.64
N ARG A 410 -3.32 -5.64 -37.90
CA ARG A 410 -3.98 -5.08 -39.10
C ARG A 410 -5.37 -5.67 -39.40
N ARG A 411 -5.74 -6.79 -38.78
CA ARG A 411 -7.03 -7.47 -39.00
C ARG A 411 -8.11 -7.08 -37.98
N VAL A 412 -7.71 -6.42 -36.90
CA VAL A 412 -8.59 -5.87 -35.85
C VAL A 412 -8.87 -4.42 -36.20
#